data_AF-A0A7J0GL55-F1
#
_entry.id   AF-A0A7J0GL55-F1
#
_cell.length_a   1.000
_cell.length_b   1.000
_cell.length_c   1.000
_cell.angle_alpha   90.00
_cell.angle_beta   90.00
_cell.angle_gamma   90.00
#
_symmetry.space_group_name_H-M   'P 1'
#
loop_
_entity.id
_entity.type
_entity.pdbx_description
1 polymer ?
#
loop_
_entity_poly.entity_id
_entity_poly.type
_entity_poly.pdbx_seq_one_letter_code
_entity_poly.pdbx_strand_id
1 'polypeptide(L)'
;MNGQSAKAEKKRKKVLGKGTSILMQFITDTLQRGVGEAVDPSAILEKWVRDLISFFDPKHSGFNSLLKKVKEIVESNESRRLPKPPKGTRDFAKEQMAIREKAFSIIVEVFKRHGAMALDTPAFELRETLMGKYGEDSKLIYDLADQVKYVISTTCLHS
;
A
#
# COMPACT_ATOMS: atom_id res chain seq x y z
N MET A 1 -9.73 -42.04 -20.89
CA MET A 1 -10.73 -41.64 -19.88
C MET A 1 -10.40 -40.23 -19.41
N ASN A 2 -11.29 -39.29 -19.73
CA ASN A 2 -11.20 -37.86 -19.39
C ASN A 2 -11.31 -37.67 -17.88
N GLY A 3 -10.35 -36.95 -17.28
CA GLY A 3 -10.43 -36.46 -15.91
C GLY A 3 -10.38 -34.93 -15.91
N GLN A 4 -11.52 -34.28 -16.15
CA GLN A 4 -11.65 -32.83 -15.95
C GLN A 4 -11.63 -32.55 -14.44
N SER A 5 -10.56 -31.90 -13.97
CA SER A 5 -10.50 -31.32 -12.63
C SER A 5 -11.33 -30.03 -12.62
N ALA A 6 -12.49 -30.08 -11.98
CA ALA A 6 -13.33 -28.91 -11.74
C ALA A 6 -12.60 -27.95 -10.78
N LYS A 7 -12.11 -26.82 -11.32
CA LYS A 7 -11.60 -25.71 -10.50
C LYS A 7 -12.78 -25.09 -9.75
N ALA A 8 -12.85 -25.33 -8.44
CA ALA A 8 -13.75 -24.63 -7.54
C ALA A 8 -13.43 -23.13 -7.57
N GLU A 9 -14.34 -22.33 -8.13
CA GLU A 9 -14.24 -20.89 -8.20
C GLU A 9 -14.45 -20.31 -6.79
N LYS A 10 -13.34 -20.07 -6.10
CA LYS A 10 -13.32 -19.50 -4.75
C LYS A 10 -13.77 -18.04 -4.84
N LYS A 11 -15.08 -17.77 -4.69
CA LYS A 11 -15.64 -16.40 -4.59
C LYS A 11 -14.78 -15.60 -3.62
N ARG A 12 -13.99 -14.66 -4.14
CA ARG A 12 -13.18 -13.74 -3.34
C ARG A 12 -14.15 -12.93 -2.48
N LYS A 13 -14.25 -13.22 -1.19
CA LYS A 13 -14.92 -12.34 -0.23
C LYS A 13 -14.30 -10.95 -0.39
N LYS A 14 -15.10 -9.97 -0.82
CA LYS A 14 -14.63 -8.60 -1.04
C LYS A 14 -14.25 -8.04 0.33
N VAL A 15 -12.96 -8.04 0.65
CA VAL A 15 -12.45 -7.51 1.91
C VAL A 15 -12.61 -6.01 1.86
N LEU A 16 -13.52 -5.48 2.66
CA LEU A 16 -13.77 -4.04 2.74
C LEU A 16 -12.66 -3.39 3.59
N GLY A 17 -12.14 -2.25 3.13
CA GLY A 17 -11.14 -1.50 3.89
C GLY A 17 -11.73 -1.01 5.22
N LYS A 18 -10.90 -0.90 6.27
CA LYS A 18 -11.34 -0.51 7.62
C LYS A 18 -12.19 0.77 7.63
N GLY A 19 -11.82 1.80 6.86
CA GLY A 19 -12.59 3.04 6.75
C GLY A 19 -13.96 2.83 6.10
N THR A 20 -14.03 2.05 5.01
CA THR A 20 -15.29 1.72 4.35
C THR A 20 -16.20 0.89 5.26
N SER A 21 -15.66 -0.03 6.06
CA SER A 21 -16.43 -0.78 7.06
C SER A 21 -17.06 0.12 8.11
N ILE A 22 -16.31 1.11 8.61
CA ILE A 22 -16.81 2.08 9.59
C ILE A 22 -17.93 2.95 8.99
N LEU A 23 -17.79 3.41 7.75
CA LEU A 23 -18.86 4.17 7.07
C LEU A 23 -20.11 3.32 6.83
N MET A 24 -19.93 2.07 6.40
CA MET A 24 -21.05 1.15 6.18
C MET A 24 -21.79 0.84 7.48
N GLN A 25 -21.07 0.63 8.59
CA GLN A 25 -21.67 0.48 9.91
C GLN A 25 -22.45 1.74 10.31
N PHE A 26 -21.86 2.92 10.18
CA PHE A 26 -22.51 4.18 10.52
C PHE A 26 -23.83 4.42 9.73
N ILE A 27 -23.83 4.14 8.43
CA ILE A 27 -25.02 4.24 7.59
C ILE A 27 -26.07 3.20 8.01
N THR A 28 -25.64 1.96 8.24
CA THR A 28 -26.53 0.85 8.63
C THR A 28 -27.18 1.10 9.99
N ASP A 29 -26.40 1.50 11.00
CA ASP A 29 -26.88 1.79 12.35
C ASP A 29 -27.87 2.96 12.35
N THR A 30 -27.65 3.95 11.48
CA THR A 30 -28.53 5.11 11.38
C THR A 30 -29.86 4.77 10.71
N LEU A 31 -29.85 3.92 9.68
CA LEU A 31 -31.08 3.43 9.03
C LEU A 31 -31.88 2.49 9.96
N GLN A 32 -31.21 1.80 10.87
CA GLN A 32 -31.83 0.88 11.82
C GLN A 32 -32.38 1.58 13.09
N ARG A 33 -31.86 2.76 13.47
CA ARG A 33 -32.22 3.49 14.69
C ARG A 33 -33.70 3.88 14.82
N GLY A 34 -34.48 3.78 13.74
CA GLY A 34 -35.89 4.13 13.72
C GLY A 34 -36.86 2.96 13.58
N VAL A 35 -36.40 1.72 13.48
CA VAL A 35 -37.30 0.55 13.32
C VAL A 35 -37.74 0.07 14.70
N GLY A 36 -38.67 0.79 15.33
CA GLY A 36 -39.47 0.27 16.45
C GLY A 36 -40.73 -0.37 15.88
N GLU A 37 -41.02 -1.63 16.28
CA GLU A 37 -42.22 -2.45 16.00
C GLU A 37 -43.16 -1.90 14.89
N ALA A 38 -42.68 -1.87 13.65
CA ALA A 38 -43.51 -1.52 12.48
C ALA A 38 -43.98 -2.80 11.80
N VAL A 39 -45.30 -2.97 11.70
CA VAL A 39 -45.99 -4.20 11.25
C VAL A 39 -46.10 -4.28 9.71
N ASP A 40 -45.67 -3.26 8.96
CA ASP A 40 -45.76 -3.21 7.48
C ASP A 40 -44.38 -2.99 6.80
N PRO A 41 -43.92 -3.93 5.94
CA PRO A 41 -42.69 -3.80 5.15
C PRO A 41 -42.62 -2.56 4.25
N SER A 42 -43.76 -2.07 3.74
CA SER A 42 -43.78 -0.90 2.85
C SER A 42 -43.42 0.38 3.58
N ALA A 43 -43.97 0.58 4.79
CA ALA A 43 -43.67 1.72 5.65
C ALA A 43 -42.19 1.78 6.09
N ILE A 44 -41.56 0.61 6.30
CA ILE A 44 -40.14 0.51 6.63
C ILE A 44 -39.28 0.96 5.44
N LEU A 45 -39.61 0.53 4.23
CA LEU A 45 -38.87 0.91 3.02
C LEU A 45 -38.97 2.42 2.75
N GLU A 46 -40.16 3.00 2.87
CA GLU A 46 -40.34 4.45 2.70
C GLU A 46 -39.52 5.25 3.72
N LYS A 47 -39.48 4.77 4.97
CA LYS A 47 -38.64 5.37 6.00
C LYS A 47 -37.16 5.29 5.66
N TRP A 48 -36.67 4.12 5.26
CA TRP A 48 -35.27 3.93 4.88
C TRP A 48 -34.88 4.79 3.68
N VAL A 49 -35.75 4.90 2.69
CA VAL A 49 -35.53 5.76 1.52
C VAL A 49 -35.45 7.23 1.96
N ARG A 50 -36.35 7.68 2.83
CA ARG A 50 -36.30 9.05 3.39
C ARG A 50 -35.02 9.29 4.18
N ASP A 51 -34.65 8.38 5.08
CA ASP A 51 -33.46 8.49 5.92
C ASP A 51 -32.17 8.46 5.07
N LEU A 52 -32.12 7.62 4.02
CA LEU A 52 -31.01 7.56 3.08
C LEU A 52 -30.89 8.83 2.24
N ILE A 53 -32.00 9.35 1.71
CA ILE A 53 -32.00 10.62 0.94
C ILE A 53 -31.52 11.77 1.84
N SER A 54 -31.89 11.75 3.12
CA SER A 54 -31.46 12.75 4.11
C SER A 54 -29.93 12.79 4.35
N PHE A 55 -29.21 11.72 4.00
CA PHE A 55 -27.74 11.72 4.01
C PHE A 55 -27.11 12.41 2.82
N PHE A 56 -27.85 12.61 1.73
CA PHE A 56 -27.37 13.27 0.51
C PHE A 56 -27.97 14.66 0.32
N ASP A 57 -28.87 15.10 1.21
CA ASP A 57 -29.37 16.47 1.25
C ASP A 57 -28.39 17.38 2.03
N PRO A 58 -27.72 18.35 1.37
CA PRO A 58 -26.76 19.24 2.01
C PRO A 58 -27.35 20.09 3.15
N LYS A 59 -28.67 20.29 3.17
CA LYS A 59 -29.36 21.10 4.18
C LYS A 59 -29.78 20.28 5.40
N HIS A 60 -29.71 18.95 5.32
CA HIS A 60 -30.14 18.07 6.38
C HIS A 60 -29.02 17.80 7.38
N SER A 61 -29.37 17.66 8.66
CA SER A 61 -28.41 17.38 9.75
C SER A 61 -27.67 16.05 9.58
N GLY A 62 -28.30 15.08 8.91
CA GLY A 62 -27.71 13.78 8.56
C GLY A 62 -26.48 13.89 7.65
N PHE A 63 -26.48 14.82 6.69
CA PHE A 63 -25.33 15.10 5.83
C PHE A 63 -24.13 15.63 6.63
N ASN A 64 -24.36 16.55 7.57
CA ASN A 64 -23.30 17.07 8.45
C ASN A 64 -22.67 15.96 9.33
N SER A 65 -23.50 15.04 9.84
CA SER A 65 -23.04 13.88 10.61
C SER A 65 -22.18 12.93 9.75
N LEU A 66 -22.60 12.68 8.51
CA LEU A 66 -21.83 11.90 7.55
C LEU A 66 -20.49 12.57 7.22
N LEU A 67 -20.48 13.87 6.94
CA LEU A 67 -19.26 14.62 6.67
C LEU A 67 -18.28 14.59 7.84
N LYS A 68 -18.78 14.74 9.07
CA LYS A 68 -17.95 14.60 10.28
C LYS A 68 -17.31 13.21 10.34
N LYS A 69 -18.06 12.15 10.06
CA LYS A 69 -17.54 10.78 10.06
C LYS A 69 -16.51 10.53 8.95
N VAL A 70 -16.76 11.05 7.74
CA VAL A 70 -15.80 10.97 6.64
C VAL A 70 -14.51 11.72 7.00
N LYS A 71 -14.61 12.91 7.58
CA LYS A 71 -13.47 13.70 8.03
C LYS A 71 -12.63 12.96 9.07
N GLU A 72 -13.25 12.38 10.10
CA GLU A 72 -12.56 11.53 11.10
C GLU A 72 -11.80 10.36 10.45
N ILE A 73 -12.37 9.74 9.41
CA ILE A 73 -11.73 8.63 8.70
C ILE A 73 -10.55 9.11 7.86
N VAL A 74 -10.65 10.28 7.23
CA VAL A 74 -9.57 10.88 6.45
C VAL A 74 -8.40 11.23 7.38
N GLU A 75 -8.65 11.97 8.45
CA GLU A 75 -7.64 12.39 9.44
C GLU A 75 -6.96 11.17 10.10
N SER A 76 -7.75 10.14 10.46
CA SER A 76 -7.18 8.91 11.04
C SER A 76 -6.41 8.04 10.04
N ASN A 77 -6.59 8.22 8.73
CA ASN A 77 -5.82 7.54 7.70
C ASN A 77 -4.52 8.28 7.35
N GLU A 78 -4.50 9.60 7.40
CA GLU A 78 -3.29 10.41 7.15
C GLU A 78 -2.14 10.02 8.09
N SER A 79 -2.43 9.90 9.39
CA SER A 79 -1.43 9.47 10.39
C SER A 79 -0.90 8.05 10.16
N ARG A 80 -1.66 7.16 9.50
CA ARG A 80 -1.24 5.79 9.18
C ARG A 80 -0.42 5.68 7.91
N ARG A 81 -0.38 6.72 7.08
CA ARG A 81 0.27 6.72 5.76
C ARG A 81 1.68 7.29 5.77
N LEU A 82 2.21 7.68 6.93
CA LEU A 82 3.61 8.08 7.05
C LEU A 82 4.50 6.97 6.48
N PRO A 83 5.23 7.23 5.38
CA PRO A 83 6.15 6.26 4.80
C PRO A 83 7.21 5.91 5.83
N LYS A 84 7.29 4.63 6.19
CA LYS A 84 8.36 4.14 7.05
C LYS A 84 9.43 3.51 6.17
N PRO A 85 10.72 3.82 6.39
CA PRO A 85 11.79 3.16 5.67
C PRO A 85 11.71 1.64 5.92
N PRO A 86 12.02 0.79 4.92
CA PRO A 86 12.11 -0.64 5.10
C PRO A 86 13.00 -1.01 6.28
N LYS A 87 12.68 -2.09 6.98
CA LYS A 87 13.47 -2.54 8.14
C LYS A 87 14.93 -2.78 7.71
N GLY A 88 15.87 -2.23 8.48
CA GLY A 88 17.30 -2.32 8.18
C GLY A 88 17.83 -1.22 7.26
N THR A 89 16.97 -0.33 6.76
CA THR A 89 17.36 0.87 6.01
C THR A 89 17.25 2.12 6.88
N ARG A 90 18.03 3.14 6.56
CA ARG A 90 17.99 4.46 7.21
C ARG A 90 18.23 5.56 6.19
N ASP A 91 17.61 6.70 6.39
CA ASP A 91 17.87 7.90 5.59
C ASP A 91 19.15 8.59 6.08
N PHE A 92 19.85 9.27 5.16
CA PHE A 92 21.02 10.07 5.48
C PHE A 92 20.65 11.56 5.44
N ALA A 93 20.88 12.28 6.54
CA ALA A 93 20.69 13.72 6.61
C ALA A 93 21.79 14.48 5.83
N LYS A 94 21.58 15.77 5.58
CA LYS A 94 22.49 16.61 4.78
C LYS A 94 23.93 16.59 5.33
N GLU A 95 24.07 16.68 6.65
CA GLU A 95 25.36 16.67 7.33
C GLU A 95 26.08 15.33 7.16
N GLN A 96 25.33 14.22 7.22
CA GLN A 96 25.87 12.87 7.01
C GLN A 96 26.28 12.65 5.55
N MET A 97 25.53 13.19 4.60
CA MET A 97 25.86 13.15 3.18
C MET A 97 27.14 13.93 2.87
N ALA A 98 27.31 15.14 3.44
CA ALA A 98 28.52 15.93 3.25
C ALA A 98 29.78 15.20 3.76
N ILE A 99 29.69 14.54 4.92
CA ILE A 99 30.80 13.73 5.46
C ILE A 99 31.06 12.52 4.56
N ARG A 100 30.00 11.84 4.11
CA ARG A 100 30.08 10.68 3.23
C ARG A 100 30.78 11.03 1.91
N GLU A 101 30.37 12.11 1.25
CA GLU A 101 30.95 12.58 -0.01
C GLU A 101 32.45 12.89 0.15
N LYS A 102 32.85 13.57 1.23
CA LYS A 102 34.26 13.86 1.53
C LYS A 102 35.07 12.58 1.76
N ALA A 103 34.51 11.57 2.42
CA ALA A 103 35.19 10.30 2.61
C ALA A 103 35.37 9.55 1.27
N PHE A 104 34.31 9.47 0.46
CA PHE A 104 34.37 8.83 -0.85
C PHE A 104 35.33 9.54 -1.80
N SER A 105 35.43 10.87 -1.78
CA SER A 105 36.34 11.59 -2.66
C SER A 105 37.80 11.21 -2.42
N ILE A 106 38.21 11.08 -1.15
CA ILE A 106 39.56 10.66 -0.77
C ILE A 106 39.83 9.23 -1.25
N ILE A 107 38.88 8.31 -1.03
CA ILE A 107 39.02 6.90 -1.44
C ILE A 107 39.14 6.78 -2.96
N VAL A 108 38.28 7.49 -3.70
CA VAL A 108 38.30 7.48 -5.17
C VAL A 108 39.61 8.06 -5.72
N GLU A 109 40.14 9.13 -5.10
CA GLU A 109 41.43 9.70 -5.51
C GLU A 109 42.57 8.69 -5.40
N VAL A 110 42.61 7.93 -4.30
CA VAL A 110 43.62 6.86 -4.10
C VAL A 110 43.50 5.79 -5.19
N PHE A 111 42.30 5.30 -5.49
CA PHE A 111 42.11 4.31 -6.55
C PHE A 111 42.53 4.83 -7.93
N LYS A 112 42.17 6.07 -8.26
CA LYS A 112 42.58 6.71 -9.53
C LYS A 112 44.08 6.87 -9.64
N ARG A 113 44.77 7.19 -8.55
CA ARG A 113 46.25 7.29 -8.52
C ARG A 113 46.94 5.96 -8.87
N HIS A 114 46.29 4.83 -8.57
CA HIS A 114 46.76 3.50 -8.93
C HIS A 114 46.23 3.00 -10.30
N GLY A 115 45.63 3.87 -11.11
CA GLY A 115 45.17 3.54 -12.46
C GLY A 115 43.87 2.75 -12.51
N ALA A 116 43.14 2.62 -11.40
CA ALA A 116 41.85 1.94 -11.40
C ALA A 116 40.77 2.77 -12.12
N MET A 117 39.93 2.09 -12.90
CA MET A 117 38.77 2.68 -13.56
C MET A 117 37.49 2.20 -12.86
N ALA A 118 36.55 3.13 -12.64
CA ALA A 118 35.26 2.80 -12.06
C ALA A 118 34.39 2.06 -13.08
N LEU A 119 33.74 0.99 -12.62
CA LEU A 119 32.68 0.28 -13.33
C LEU A 119 31.43 0.34 -12.46
N ASP A 120 30.28 0.55 -13.09
CA ASP A 120 28.99 0.53 -12.40
C ASP A 120 28.18 -0.66 -12.91
N THR A 121 27.57 -1.38 -11.98
CA THR A 121 26.76 -2.58 -12.27
C THR A 121 25.36 -2.37 -11.69
N PRO A 122 24.32 -2.93 -12.34
CA PRO A 122 22.97 -2.84 -11.79
C PRO A 122 22.90 -3.34 -10.34
N ALA A 123 22.01 -2.75 -9.53
CA ALA A 123 21.84 -3.13 -8.13
C ALA A 123 21.25 -4.54 -7.94
N PHE A 124 20.72 -5.15 -9.02
CA PHE A 124 20.14 -6.47 -9.02
C PHE A 124 20.74 -7.29 -10.16
N GLU A 125 20.97 -8.56 -9.89
CA GLU A 125 21.51 -9.53 -10.85
C GLU A 125 20.57 -10.73 -10.99
N LEU A 126 20.76 -11.51 -12.05
CA LEU A 126 20.03 -12.77 -12.22
C LEU A 126 20.30 -13.70 -11.04
N ARG A 127 19.24 -14.31 -10.50
CA ARG A 127 19.33 -15.26 -9.39
C ARG A 127 20.36 -16.37 -9.66
N GLU A 128 20.37 -16.90 -10.88
CA GLU A 128 21.29 -17.95 -11.33
C GLU A 128 22.77 -17.53 -11.26
N THR A 129 23.08 -16.24 -11.46
CA THR A 129 24.45 -15.69 -11.38
C THR A 129 24.96 -15.65 -9.93
N LEU A 130 24.06 -15.43 -8.97
CA LEU A 130 24.41 -15.34 -7.54
C LEU A 130 24.30 -16.68 -6.80
N MET A 131 23.48 -17.61 -7.29
CA MET A 131 23.29 -18.93 -6.70
C MET A 131 24.59 -19.76 -6.76
N GLY A 132 24.96 -20.36 -5.63
CA GLY A 132 26.13 -21.24 -5.52
C GLY A 132 27.47 -20.53 -5.26
N LYS A 133 27.52 -19.19 -5.25
CA LYS A 133 28.74 -18.43 -4.90
C LYS A 133 28.93 -18.22 -3.39
N TYR A 134 27.82 -18.14 -2.65
CA TYR A 134 27.82 -17.71 -1.25
C TYR A 134 27.46 -18.82 -0.25
N GLY A 135 27.34 -20.08 -0.68
CA GLY A 135 27.08 -21.22 0.22
C GLY A 135 25.85 -21.00 1.11
N GLU A 136 26.03 -21.10 2.43
CA GLU A 136 24.96 -20.93 3.44
C GLU A 136 24.36 -19.52 3.47
N ASP A 137 25.16 -18.50 3.14
CA ASP A 137 24.74 -17.09 3.14
C ASP A 137 23.84 -16.73 1.96
N SER A 138 23.65 -17.64 0.99
CA SER A 138 22.73 -17.44 -0.13
C SER A 138 21.29 -17.18 0.32
N LYS A 139 20.93 -17.57 1.56
CA LYS A 139 19.61 -17.32 2.17
C LYS A 139 19.38 -15.86 2.55
N LEU A 140 20.43 -15.03 2.57
CA LEU A 140 20.38 -13.61 2.91
C LEU A 140 20.22 -12.71 1.67
N ILE A 141 20.17 -13.28 0.47
CA ILE A 141 19.94 -12.56 -0.78
C ILE A 141 18.47 -12.14 -0.88
N TYR A 142 18.23 -10.88 -1.22
CA TYR A 142 16.87 -10.36 -1.40
C TYR A 142 16.34 -10.73 -2.80
N ASP A 143 15.35 -11.61 -2.85
CA ASP A 143 14.65 -11.98 -4.09
C ASP A 143 13.60 -10.92 -4.47
N LEU A 144 13.59 -10.51 -5.74
CA LEU A 144 12.50 -9.70 -6.29
C LEU A 144 11.32 -10.60 -6.67
N ALA A 145 10.09 -10.13 -6.46
CA ALA A 145 8.89 -10.88 -6.81
C ALA A 145 8.75 -11.05 -8.34
N ASP A 146 8.34 -12.25 -8.78
CA ASP A 146 8.07 -12.58 -10.19
C ASP A 146 6.88 -11.77 -10.74
N GLN A 147 7.13 -10.52 -11.12
CA GLN A 147 6.19 -9.67 -11.85
C GLN A 147 6.60 -9.71 -13.32
N VAL A 148 6.23 -10.82 -14.00
CA VAL A 148 6.52 -11.10 -15.42
C VAL A 148 7.97 -11.54 -15.68
N LYS A 149 8.12 -12.70 -16.34
CA LYS A 149 9.39 -13.45 -16.52
C LYS A 149 10.56 -12.67 -17.16
N TYR A 150 10.36 -11.50 -17.74
CA TYR A 150 11.42 -10.65 -18.26
C TYR A 150 10.94 -9.19 -18.40
N VAL A 151 11.15 -8.34 -17.39
CA VAL A 151 11.36 -6.89 -17.60
C VAL A 151 12.22 -6.36 -16.45
N ILE A 152 13.53 -6.25 -16.69
CA ILE A 152 14.37 -5.28 -15.98
C ILE A 152 14.75 -4.26 -17.05
N SER A 153 14.00 -3.16 -17.13
CA SER A 153 14.37 -2.01 -17.95
C SER A 153 14.48 -0.81 -17.03
N THR A 154 15.71 -0.37 -16.81
CA THR A 154 16.06 0.87 -16.16
C THR A 154 15.72 2.04 -17.08
N THR A 155 14.95 3.00 -16.57
CA THR A 155 15.04 4.39 -17.05
C THR A 155 15.46 5.23 -15.86
N CYS A 156 16.76 5.51 -15.77
CA CYS A 156 17.29 6.53 -14.89
C CYS A 156 17.04 7.88 -15.57
N LEU A 157 15.99 8.60 -15.13
CA LEU A 157 15.70 9.96 -15.55
C LEU A 157 16.86 10.85 -15.04
N HIS A 158 17.73 11.29 -15.95
CA HIS A 158 18.61 12.42 -15.65
C HIS A 158 17.78 13.70 -15.74
N SER A 159 17.77 14.48 -14.66
CA SER A 159 17.40 15.90 -14.63
C SER A 159 18.49 16.65 -13.91
#